data_AF-A0A1Q9NAA5-F1
#
_entry.id   AF-A0A1Q9NAA5-F1
#
_cell.length_a   1.000
_cell.length_b   1.000
_cell.length_c   1.000
_cell.angle_alpha   90.00
_cell.angle_beta   90.00
_cell.angle_gamma   90.00
#
_symmetry.space_group_name_H-M   'P 1'
#
loop_
_entity.id
_entity.type
_entity.pdbx_description
1 polymer ?
#
loop_
_entity_poly.entity_id
_entity_poly.type
_entity_poly.pdbx_seq_one_letter_code
_entity_poly.pdbx_strand_id
1 'polypeptide(L)'
;MNRELQAEKLLAKTIMHLMETAGQDGIITEEEKEVIESIEFSLRFFKQMVVDALEDGVITTNEKYLLEGMKDRIIKEGFNIAESINGVSKDEMNLLISVMLSLKLPSVSIKI
;
A
#
# COMPACT_ATOMS: atom_id res chain seq x y z
N MET A 1 -4.41 20.36 9.63
CA MET A 1 -4.93 19.22 8.85
C MET A 1 -4.80 17.98 9.71
N ASN A 2 -5.89 17.25 9.99
CA ASN A 2 -5.85 16.06 10.85
C ASN A 2 -4.93 14.99 10.20
N ARG A 3 -3.91 14.52 10.92
CA ARG A 3 -2.89 13.56 10.43
C ARG A 3 -3.48 12.18 10.19
N GLU A 4 -4.40 11.79 11.06
CA GLU A 4 -5.18 10.57 10.91
C GLU A 4 -6.02 10.63 9.62
N LEU A 5 -6.65 11.77 9.36
CA LEU A 5 -7.37 12.00 8.10
C LEU A 5 -6.45 11.95 6.86
N GLN A 6 -5.18 12.34 6.97
CA GLN A 6 -4.23 12.21 5.87
C GLN A 6 -3.87 10.74 5.61
N ALA A 7 -3.57 9.98 6.66
CA ALA A 7 -3.25 8.57 6.56
C ALA A 7 -4.46 7.74 6.07
N GLU A 8 -5.67 8.08 6.54
CA GLU A 8 -6.92 7.48 6.04
C GLU A 8 -7.16 7.77 4.56
N LYS A 9 -6.94 9.01 4.12
CA LYS A 9 -7.06 9.35 2.69
C LYS A 9 -6.06 8.59 1.84
N LEU A 10 -4.84 8.39 2.33
CA LEU A 10 -3.82 7.60 1.63
C LEU A 10 -4.26 6.13 1.51
N LEU A 11 -4.75 5.54 2.60
CA LEU A 11 -5.25 4.18 2.64
C LEU A 11 -6.44 4.02 1.67
N ALA A 12 -7.45 4.86 1.80
CA ALA A 12 -8.66 4.81 0.98
C ALA A 12 -8.34 4.98 -0.51
N LYS A 13 -7.43 5.91 -0.85
CA LYS A 13 -6.98 6.10 -2.24
C LYS A 13 -6.25 4.87 -2.78
N THR A 14 -5.43 4.22 -1.95
CA THR A 14 -4.70 3.02 -2.36
C THR A 14 -5.64 1.84 -2.60
N ILE A 15 -6.59 1.61 -1.69
CA ILE A 15 -7.61 0.56 -1.84
C ILE A 15 -8.50 0.82 -3.06
N MET A 16 -8.93 2.07 -3.26
CA MET A 16 -9.71 2.45 -4.43
C MET A 16 -8.95 2.15 -5.74
N HIS A 17 -7.66 2.48 -5.79
CA HIS A 17 -6.85 2.22 -6.97
C HIS A 17 -6.61 0.71 -7.23
N LEU A 18 -6.48 -0.08 -6.16
CA LEU A 18 -6.45 -1.54 -6.24
C LEU A 18 -7.74 -2.09 -6.84
N MET A 19 -8.91 -1.68 -6.32
CA MET A 19 -10.21 -2.09 -6.83
C MET A 19 -10.41 -1.69 -8.29
N GLU A 20 -10.01 -0.48 -8.67
CA GLU A 20 -10.05 0.00 -10.05
C GLU A 20 -9.14 -0.83 -10.97
N THR A 21 -7.99 -1.28 -10.45
CA THR A 21 -7.02 -2.07 -11.23
C THR A 21 -7.52 -3.50 -11.44
N ALA A 22 -8.06 -4.15 -10.40
CA ALA A 22 -8.65 -5.48 -10.51
C ALA A 22 -9.88 -5.48 -11.42
N GLY A 23 -10.70 -4.41 -11.37
CA GLY A 23 -11.88 -4.30 -12.22
C GLY A 23 -11.62 -3.89 -13.68
N GLN A 24 -10.37 -3.79 -14.16
CA GLN A 24 -10.08 -3.25 -15.50
C GLN A 24 -10.60 -4.12 -16.64
N ASP A 25 -10.65 -5.44 -16.45
CA ASP A 25 -11.19 -6.40 -17.41
C ASP A 25 -12.70 -6.63 -17.25
N GLY A 26 -13.31 -5.98 -16.23
CA GLY A 26 -14.71 -6.07 -15.88
C GLY A 26 -15.08 -7.20 -14.91
N ILE A 27 -14.13 -8.00 -14.43
CA ILE A 27 -14.36 -9.12 -13.50
C ILE A 27 -13.24 -9.15 -12.45
N ILE A 28 -13.59 -8.92 -11.17
CA ILE A 28 -12.65 -9.16 -10.08
C ILE A 28 -12.66 -10.66 -9.76
N THR A 29 -11.53 -11.34 -9.89
CA THR A 29 -11.43 -12.76 -9.56
C THR A 29 -11.26 -12.99 -8.06
N GLU A 30 -11.46 -14.23 -7.59
CA GLU A 30 -11.20 -14.54 -6.18
C GLU A 30 -9.71 -14.44 -5.85
N GLU A 31 -8.81 -14.75 -6.79
CA GLU A 31 -7.36 -14.59 -6.61
C GLU A 31 -6.97 -13.12 -6.39
N GLU A 32 -7.48 -12.22 -7.23
CA GLU A 32 -7.25 -10.78 -7.08
C GLU A 32 -7.80 -10.26 -5.76
N LYS A 33 -8.97 -10.76 -5.35
CA LYS A 33 -9.57 -10.40 -4.07
C LYS A 33 -8.72 -10.85 -2.89
N GLU A 34 -8.17 -12.07 -2.91
CA GLU A 34 -7.25 -12.56 -1.87
C GLU A 34 -5.98 -11.71 -1.79
N VAL A 35 -5.40 -11.34 -2.94
CA VAL A 35 -4.25 -10.42 -3.01
C VAL A 35 -4.60 -9.07 -2.41
N ILE A 36 -5.76 -8.50 -2.76
CA ILE A 36 -6.17 -7.19 -2.26
C ILE A 36 -6.49 -7.21 -0.77
N GLU A 37 -7.18 -8.23 -0.26
CA GLU A 37 -7.48 -8.38 1.17
C GLU A 37 -6.18 -8.48 2.00
N SER A 38 -5.19 -9.22 1.51
CA SER A 38 -3.88 -9.30 2.17
C SER A 38 -3.15 -7.96 2.18
N ILE A 39 -3.12 -7.28 1.04
CA ILE A 39 -2.51 -5.95 0.93
C ILE A 39 -3.25 -4.96 1.86
N GLU A 40 -4.58 -5.01 1.92
CA GLU A 40 -5.38 -4.17 2.83
C GLU A 40 -4.97 -4.37 4.28
N PHE A 41 -4.79 -5.62 4.71
CA PHE A 41 -4.35 -5.94 6.06
C PHE A 41 -3.00 -5.27 6.37
N SER A 42 -2.01 -5.43 5.51
CA SER A 42 -0.68 -4.83 5.71
C SER A 42 -0.70 -3.30 5.58
N LEU A 43 -1.59 -2.74 4.76
CA LEU A 43 -1.81 -1.30 4.64
C LEU A 43 -2.38 -0.67 5.92
N ARG A 44 -3.16 -1.41 6.73
CA ARG A 44 -3.64 -0.90 8.03
C ARG A 44 -2.49 -0.67 9.02
N PHE A 45 -1.48 -1.53 9.02
CA PHE A 45 -0.26 -1.33 9.81
C PHE A 45 0.56 -0.16 9.29
N PHE A 46 0.72 -0.08 7.96
CA PHE A 46 1.40 1.04 7.33
C PHE A 46 0.72 2.38 7.65
N LYS A 47 -0.62 2.42 7.66
CA LYS A 47 -1.39 3.61 8.10
C LYS A 47 -0.96 4.04 9.49
N GLN A 48 -0.86 3.12 10.44
CA GLN A 48 -0.46 3.44 11.81
C GLN A 48 0.97 4.01 11.85
N MET A 49 1.92 3.39 11.15
CA MET A 49 3.29 3.91 11.06
C MET A 49 3.36 5.31 10.45
N VAL A 50 2.51 5.61 9.47
CA VAL A 50 2.41 6.96 8.88
C VAL A 50 1.83 7.95 9.90
N VAL A 51 0.83 7.56 10.69
CA VAL A 51 0.28 8.42 11.76
C VAL A 51 1.35 8.73 12.79
N ASP A 52 2.08 7.71 13.24
CA ASP A 52 3.14 7.83 14.24
C ASP A 52 4.28 8.73 13.72
N ALA A 53 4.75 8.49 12.48
CA ALA A 53 5.79 9.31 11.84
C ALA A 53 5.34 10.76 11.52
N LEU A 54 4.03 11.04 11.58
CA LEU A 54 3.51 12.40 11.43
C LEU A 54 3.26 13.07 12.77
N GLU A 55 3.40 12.40 13.91
CA GLU A 55 3.02 12.89 15.24
C GLU A 55 3.81 14.15 15.68
N ASP A 56 5.08 14.27 15.29
CA ASP A 56 5.88 15.48 15.53
C ASP A 56 5.84 16.47 14.34
N GLY A 57 5.20 16.07 13.24
CA GLY A 57 5.07 16.84 12.00
C GLY A 57 6.29 16.77 11.08
N VAL A 58 7.27 15.91 11.37
CA VAL A 58 8.51 15.76 10.59
C VAL A 58 8.82 14.28 10.44
N ILE A 59 8.90 13.80 9.20
CA ILE A 59 9.41 12.44 8.96
C ILE A 59 10.94 12.49 8.95
N THR A 60 11.56 11.84 9.93
CA THR A 60 13.01 11.65 9.99
C THR A 60 13.48 10.66 8.92
N THR A 61 14.79 10.67 8.63
CA THR A 61 15.41 9.70 7.71
C THR A 61 15.15 8.24 8.14
N ASN A 62 15.17 7.96 9.45
CA ASN A 62 14.93 6.63 9.98
C ASN A 62 13.47 6.19 9.79
N GLU A 63 12.50 7.07 10.09
CA GLU A 63 11.08 6.77 9.87
C GLU A 63 10.77 6.60 8.39
N LYS A 64 11.38 7.43 7.53
CA LYS A 64 11.28 7.24 6.07
C LYS A 64 11.77 5.86 5.65
N TYR A 65 12.94 5.45 6.14
CA TYR A 65 13.50 4.13 5.83
C TYR A 65 12.59 2.99 6.32
N LEU A 66 12.03 3.11 7.52
CA LEU A 66 11.08 2.13 8.07
C LEU A 66 9.79 2.06 7.24
N LEU A 67 9.26 3.21 6.82
CA LEU A 67 8.07 3.29 5.96
C LEU A 67 8.36 2.68 4.57
N GLU A 68 9.51 2.98 3.97
CA GLU A 68 9.93 2.37 2.71
C GLU A 68 10.10 0.86 2.84
N GLY A 69 10.74 0.37 3.90
CA GLY A 69 10.85 -1.07 4.16
C GLY A 69 9.50 -1.75 4.36
N MET A 70 8.53 -1.07 4.99
CA MET A 70 7.17 -1.59 5.13
C MET A 70 6.44 -1.63 3.78
N LYS A 71 6.66 -0.65 2.90
CA LYS A 71 6.13 -0.71 1.52
C LYS A 71 6.66 -1.92 0.76
N ASP A 72 7.96 -2.15 0.83
CA ASP A 72 8.59 -3.31 0.17
C ASP A 72 8.04 -4.63 0.72
N ARG A 73 7.78 -4.68 2.03
CA ARG A 73 7.13 -5.82 2.66
C ARG A 73 5.71 -6.05 2.14
N ILE A 74 4.88 -5.01 2.05
CA ILE A 74 3.51 -5.10 1.51
C ILE A 74 3.53 -5.68 0.09
N ILE A 75 4.41 -5.16 -0.77
CA ILE A 75 4.53 -5.60 -2.15
C ILE A 75 4.98 -7.06 -2.20
N LYS A 76 5.97 -7.44 -1.38
CA LYS A 76 6.46 -8.81 -1.31
C LYS A 76 5.41 -9.79 -0.79
N GLU A 77 4.62 -9.40 0.21
CA GLU A 77 3.51 -10.22 0.73
C GLU A 77 2.44 -10.44 -0.35
N GLY A 78 2.03 -9.38 -1.06
CA GLY A 78 1.10 -9.51 -2.19
C GLY A 78 1.65 -10.40 -3.31
N PHE A 79 2.94 -10.24 -3.65
CA PHE A 79 3.61 -11.07 -4.64
C PHE A 79 3.63 -12.56 -4.24
N ASN A 80 3.99 -12.86 -2.99
CA ASN A 80 4.04 -14.25 -2.50
C ASN A 80 2.66 -14.92 -2.56
N ILE A 81 1.59 -14.16 -2.31
CA ILE A 81 0.22 -14.70 -2.36
C ILE A 81 -0.17 -15.00 -3.81
N ALA A 82 0.00 -14.03 -4.71
CA ALA A 82 -0.22 -14.24 -6.14
C ALA A 82 0.59 -15.44 -6.67
N GLU A 83 1.87 -15.55 -6.27
CA GLU A 83 2.73 -16.66 -6.65
C GLU A 83 2.22 -18.01 -6.09
N SER A 84 1.70 -18.03 -4.86
CA SER A 84 1.25 -19.25 -4.18
C SER A 84 -0.04 -19.85 -4.72
N ILE A 85 -0.90 -19.04 -5.36
CA ILE A 85 -2.20 -19.49 -5.84
C ILE A 85 -2.03 -20.24 -7.17
N ASN A 86 -1.56 -19.57 -8.22
CA ASN A 86 -1.37 -20.16 -9.56
C ASN A 86 -0.16 -19.58 -10.31
N GLY A 87 0.75 -18.90 -9.61
CA GLY A 87 1.79 -18.07 -10.22
C GLY A 87 1.28 -16.69 -10.58
N VAL A 88 2.19 -15.72 -10.72
CA VAL A 88 1.81 -14.31 -10.89
C VAL A 88 1.38 -14.03 -12.33
N SER A 89 0.09 -13.79 -12.51
CA SER A 89 -0.54 -13.34 -13.75
C SER A 89 -0.22 -11.87 -14.06
N LYS A 90 -0.61 -11.42 -15.25
CA LYS A 90 -0.45 -10.02 -15.65
C LYS A 90 -1.29 -9.08 -14.79
N ASP A 91 -2.47 -9.50 -14.39
CA ASP A 91 -3.41 -8.67 -13.65
C ASP A 91 -2.97 -8.51 -12.19
N GLU A 92 -2.47 -9.59 -11.58
CA GLU A 92 -1.80 -9.52 -10.27
C GLU A 92 -0.53 -8.65 -10.31
N MET A 93 0.27 -8.73 -11.37
CA MET A 93 1.40 -7.80 -11.55
C MET A 93 0.92 -6.35 -11.64
N ASN A 94 -0.17 -6.08 -12.35
CA ASN A 94 -0.73 -4.73 -12.45
C ASN A 94 -1.21 -4.23 -11.07
N LEU A 95 -1.83 -5.09 -10.27
CA LEU A 95 -2.26 -4.78 -8.90
C LEU A 95 -1.06 -4.41 -8.01
N LEU A 96 0.03 -5.18 -8.05
CA LEU A 96 1.22 -4.90 -7.26
C LEU A 96 1.90 -3.59 -7.68
N ILE A 97 1.97 -3.31 -8.99
CA ILE A 97 2.49 -2.03 -9.51
C ILE A 97 1.60 -0.87 -9.07
N SER A 98 0.28 -1.04 -9.10
CA SER A 98 -0.70 -0.04 -8.67
C SER A 98 -0.45 0.40 -7.22
N VAL A 99 -0.21 -0.56 -6.31
CA VAL A 99 0.15 -0.30 -4.91
C VAL A 99 1.47 0.45 -4.77
N MET A 100 2.48 0.03 -5.53
CA MET A 100 3.79 0.68 -5.50
C MET A 100 3.69 2.18 -5.88
N LEU A 101 2.85 2.50 -6.87
CA LEU A 101 2.64 3.85 -7.36
C LEU A 101 1.72 4.69 -6.46
N SER A 102 0.77 4.08 -5.77
CA SER A 102 -0.20 4.77 -4.91
C SER A 102 0.37 5.13 -3.54
N LEU A 103 1.28 4.31 -3.00
CA LEU A 103 1.95 4.52 -1.70
C LEU A 103 3.04 5.61 -1.78
N LYS A 104 2.66 6.82 -2.17
CA LYS A 104 3.54 7.99 -2.07
C LYS A 104 3.53 8.49 -0.64
N LEU A 105 4.71 8.51 -0.03
CA LEU A 105 4.88 9.11 1.29
C LEU A 105 4.44 10.58 1.22
N PRO A 106 3.72 11.07 2.24
CA PRO A 106 3.32 12.47 2.28
C PRO A 106 4.56 13.37 2.15
N SER A 107 4.44 14.41 1.33
CA SER A 107 5.50 15.40 1.13
C SER A 107 5.61 16.29 2.38
N VAL A 108 6.40 15.83 3.35
CA VAL A 108 6.75 16.56 4.57
C VAL A 108 8.23 16.89 4.57
N SER A 109 8.61 17.93 5.31
CA SER A 109 10.01 18.32 5.46
C SER A 109 10.81 17.17 6.04
N ILE A 110 11.82 16.69 5.31
CA ILE A 110 12.75 15.67 5.78
C ILE A 110 13.85 16.39 6.55
N LYS A 111 14.01 16.08 7.83
CA LYS A 111 15.22 16.46 8.57
C LYS A 111 16.26 15.35 8.44
N ILE A 112 17.44 15.75 7.98
CA ILE A 112 18.64 14.91 7.85
C ILE A 112 19.34 14.86 9.20
#